data_AF-A0A7S2LHU5-F1
#
_entry.id   AF-A0A7S2LHU5-F1
#
_cell.length_a   1.000
_cell.length_b   1.000
_cell.length_c   1.000
_cell.angle_alpha   90.00
_cell.angle_beta   90.00
_cell.angle_gamma   90.00
#
_symmetry.space_group_name_H-M   'P 1'
#
loop_
_entity.id
_entity.type
_entity.pdbx_description
1 polymer ?
#
loop_
_entity_poly.entity_id
_entity_poly.type
_entity_poly.pdbx_seq_one_letter_code
_entity_poly.pdbx_strand_id
1 'polypeptide(L)'
;AVLGNHDYGDDDPYAFCPFAQVAALSSIGGQNYGSAQFNMDKSPRRPANTRNFWLPDYNYHYEVPEASLEVIGIDTNFQALGGLGGDYGGHVQAFSRCGGAGEVEDFLSLVARAGMDLVLARARAGTASTVVIIQHYPGACPRAEFLGALPPARQGKVHVVCAYGHDHAQSCAGRDARGQCSDILSGGGGGCCAPSI
;
A
#
# COMPACT_ATOMS: atom_id res chain seq x y z
N ALA A 1 -2.71 5.09 -4.97
CA ALA A 1 -3.13 3.71 -4.66
C ALA A 1 -1.97 3.05 -3.96
N VAL A 2 -2.19 2.05 -3.12
CA VAL A 2 -1.09 1.23 -2.59
C VAL A 2 -1.06 -0.12 -3.30
N LEU A 3 0.07 -0.80 -3.22
CA LEU A 3 0.20 -2.13 -3.78
C LEU A 3 -0.76 -3.08 -3.06
N GLY A 4 -1.75 -3.60 -3.79
CA GLY A 4 -2.56 -4.74 -3.36
C GLY A 4 -1.95 -6.02 -3.95
N ASN A 5 -1.56 -6.95 -3.09
CA ASN A 5 -1.00 -8.25 -3.46
C ASN A 5 -1.98 -9.18 -4.19
N HIS A 6 -3.27 -8.87 -4.21
CA HIS A 6 -4.34 -9.72 -4.74
C HIS A 6 -4.59 -9.58 -6.25
N ASP A 7 -3.80 -8.84 -7.03
CA ASP A 7 -4.18 -8.61 -8.44
C ASP A 7 -3.11 -9.02 -9.47
N TYR A 8 -1.88 -9.38 -9.06
CA TYR A 8 -0.79 -9.61 -10.02
C TYR A 8 0.16 -10.77 -9.72
N GLY A 9 0.10 -11.45 -8.58
CA GLY A 9 1.19 -12.37 -8.19
C GLY A 9 1.35 -13.64 -9.05
N ASP A 10 0.34 -14.06 -9.81
CA ASP A 10 0.51 -15.10 -10.83
C ASP A 10 1.29 -14.56 -12.07
N ASP A 11 1.04 -13.30 -12.44
CA ASP A 11 1.68 -12.61 -13.57
C ASP A 11 2.97 -11.86 -13.18
N ASP A 12 3.20 -11.66 -11.89
CA ASP A 12 4.26 -10.88 -11.25
C ASP A 12 4.68 -11.50 -9.89
N PRO A 13 5.10 -12.78 -9.86
CA PRO A 13 5.45 -13.48 -8.62
C PRO A 13 6.64 -12.86 -7.90
N TYR A 14 7.43 -12.07 -8.63
CA TYR A 14 8.64 -11.40 -8.21
C TYR A 14 8.38 -10.07 -7.48
N ALA A 15 7.15 -9.56 -7.49
CA ALA A 15 6.74 -8.38 -6.73
C ALA A 15 7.09 -8.47 -5.24
N PHE A 16 7.14 -9.70 -4.71
CA PHE A 16 7.37 -10.01 -3.29
C PHE A 16 8.81 -10.44 -2.97
N CYS A 17 9.71 -10.45 -3.95
CA CYS A 17 11.11 -10.80 -3.72
C CYS A 17 12.07 -10.08 -4.67
N PRO A 18 12.10 -8.73 -4.65
CA PRO A 18 13.03 -7.96 -5.48
C PRO A 18 14.51 -8.27 -5.22
N PHE A 19 14.82 -8.92 -4.09
CA PHE A 19 16.17 -9.37 -3.74
C PHE A 19 16.64 -10.58 -4.56
N ALA A 20 15.74 -11.40 -5.09
CA ALA A 20 16.11 -12.48 -6.00
C ALA A 20 16.60 -11.82 -7.30
N GLN A 21 17.91 -11.82 -7.60
CA GLN A 21 18.46 -10.98 -8.69
C GLN A 21 17.82 -11.15 -10.07
N VAL A 22 17.23 -12.31 -10.37
CA VAL A 22 16.45 -12.58 -11.60
C VAL A 22 15.11 -11.83 -11.67
N ALA A 23 14.69 -11.23 -10.56
CA ALA A 23 13.38 -10.63 -10.30
C ALA A 23 13.39 -9.10 -10.38
N ALA A 24 14.57 -8.46 -10.32
CA ALA A 24 14.66 -7.00 -10.26
C ALA A 24 14.37 -6.37 -11.63
N LEU A 25 13.26 -5.64 -11.73
CA LEU A 25 12.91 -4.82 -12.89
C LEU A 25 13.74 -3.54 -12.95
N SER A 26 14.17 -3.04 -11.78
CA SER A 26 15.04 -1.88 -11.64
C SER A 26 15.77 -1.90 -10.29
N SER A 27 16.81 -1.07 -10.18
CA SER A 27 17.48 -0.77 -8.93
C SER A 27 17.71 0.73 -8.81
N ILE A 28 17.20 1.35 -7.75
CA ILE A 28 17.30 2.79 -7.52
C ILE A 28 17.88 3.00 -6.12
N GLY A 29 18.99 3.74 -6.03
CA GLY A 29 19.64 4.01 -4.73
C GLY A 29 20.10 2.74 -3.99
N GLY A 30 20.34 1.63 -4.70
CA GLY A 30 20.72 0.34 -4.11
C GLY A 30 19.55 -0.52 -3.66
N GLN A 31 18.31 -0.05 -3.78
CA GLN A 31 17.10 -0.85 -3.56
C GLN A 31 16.62 -1.44 -4.88
N ASN A 32 16.40 -2.75 -4.88
CA ASN A 32 15.79 -3.44 -6.02
C ASN A 32 14.26 -3.34 -5.96
N TYR A 33 13.63 -3.30 -7.13
CA TYR A 33 12.19 -3.32 -7.29
C TYR A 33 11.79 -4.44 -8.25
N GLY A 34 10.79 -5.23 -7.85
CA GLY A 34 10.36 -6.42 -8.59
C GLY A 34 8.95 -6.33 -9.15
N SER A 35 8.15 -5.34 -8.72
CA SER A 35 6.74 -5.28 -9.15
C SER A 35 6.53 -4.48 -10.44
N ALA A 36 5.81 -5.09 -11.38
CA ALA A 36 5.38 -4.50 -12.62
C ALA A 36 4.37 -3.36 -12.42
N GLN A 37 3.69 -3.29 -11.27
CA GLN A 37 2.66 -2.29 -10.98
C GLN A 37 3.22 -0.91 -10.60
N PHE A 38 4.50 -0.81 -10.26
CA PHE A 38 5.12 0.47 -9.90
C PHE A 38 5.14 1.46 -11.07
N ASN A 39 5.35 2.73 -10.74
CA ASN A 39 5.58 3.78 -11.71
C ASN A 39 6.72 3.44 -12.69
N MET A 40 6.72 4.11 -13.85
CA MET A 40 7.60 3.79 -14.98
C MET A 40 9.10 3.87 -14.67
N ASP A 41 9.51 4.66 -13.68
CA ASP A 41 10.90 4.73 -13.22
C ASP A 41 11.39 3.39 -12.64
N LYS A 42 10.47 2.60 -12.06
CA LYS A 42 10.76 1.30 -11.44
C LYS A 42 10.29 0.10 -12.27
N SER A 43 9.24 0.30 -13.06
CA SER A 43 8.67 -0.68 -13.99
C SER A 43 8.60 -0.09 -15.40
N PRO A 44 9.70 -0.13 -16.18
CA PRO A 44 9.72 0.46 -17.53
C PRO A 44 8.72 -0.19 -18.50
N ARG A 45 8.27 -1.42 -18.20
CA ARG A 45 7.28 -2.18 -18.97
C ARG A 45 5.94 -2.30 -18.24
N ARG A 46 5.59 -1.30 -17.43
CA ARG A 46 4.35 -1.23 -16.65
C ARG A 46 3.12 -1.59 -17.52
N PRO A 47 2.27 -2.56 -17.09
CA PRO A 47 1.08 -2.95 -17.81
C PRO A 47 0.10 -1.79 -18.03
N ALA A 48 -0.55 -1.73 -19.20
CA ALA A 48 -1.40 -0.61 -19.60
C ALA A 48 -2.60 -0.38 -18.66
N ASN A 49 -3.16 -1.44 -18.07
CA ASN A 49 -4.24 -1.36 -17.09
C ASN A 49 -3.79 -0.75 -15.75
N THR A 50 -2.49 -0.74 -15.44
CA THR A 50 -1.97 -0.12 -14.21
C THR A 50 -1.60 1.36 -14.38
N ARG A 51 -1.59 1.89 -15.62
CA ARG A 51 -1.09 3.25 -15.93
C ARG A 51 -1.82 4.38 -15.21
N ASN A 52 -3.07 4.16 -14.80
CA ASN A 52 -3.89 5.16 -14.12
C ASN A 52 -3.64 5.24 -12.61
N PHE A 53 -2.88 4.29 -12.05
CA PHE A 53 -2.54 4.29 -10.64
C PHE A 53 -1.19 4.97 -10.42
N TRP A 54 -1.13 5.86 -9.44
CA TRP A 54 0.14 6.38 -8.96
C TRP A 54 0.66 5.49 -7.83
N LEU A 55 1.73 4.74 -8.11
CA LEU A 55 2.38 3.73 -7.25
C LEU A 55 3.91 3.94 -7.28
N PRO A 56 4.42 4.96 -6.58
CA PRO A 56 5.83 5.33 -6.67
C PRO A 56 6.77 4.40 -5.89
N ASP A 57 6.28 3.68 -4.89
CA ASP A 57 7.05 2.76 -4.04
C ASP A 57 6.08 1.84 -3.26
N TYR A 58 6.59 0.86 -2.50
CA TYR A 58 5.81 0.01 -1.58
C TYR A 58 5.12 0.85 -0.51
N ASN A 59 5.89 1.74 0.13
CA ASN A 59 5.39 2.75 1.06
C ASN A 59 5.81 4.13 0.55
N TYR A 60 4.91 5.10 0.55
CA TYR A 60 5.20 6.40 0.00
C TYR A 60 4.46 7.51 0.74
N HIS A 61 4.97 8.73 0.56
CA HIS A 61 4.43 9.94 1.17
C HIS A 61 4.40 11.07 0.15
N TYR A 62 3.35 11.90 0.22
CA TYR A 62 3.18 13.08 -0.61
C TYR A 62 2.42 14.17 0.13
N GLU A 63 2.80 15.42 -0.06
CA GLU A 63 2.13 16.59 0.55
C GLU A 63 1.45 17.45 -0.52
N VAL A 64 0.32 18.05 -0.15
CA VAL A 64 -0.32 19.16 -0.84
C VAL A 64 -0.44 20.31 0.17
N PRO A 65 0.62 21.12 0.33
CA PRO A 65 0.67 22.17 1.35
C PRO A 65 -0.48 23.17 1.25
N GLU A 66 -0.89 23.52 0.03
CA GLU A 66 -1.98 24.47 -0.24
C GLU A 66 -3.33 23.98 0.27
N ALA A 67 -3.51 22.66 0.39
CA ALA A 67 -4.70 22.04 0.95
C ALA A 67 -4.49 21.59 2.41
N SER A 68 -3.32 21.86 3.00
CA SER A 68 -2.92 21.34 4.32
C SER A 68 -3.17 19.82 4.42
N LEU A 69 -2.83 19.12 3.35
CA LEU A 69 -3.10 17.71 3.14
C LEU A 69 -1.80 16.93 3.00
N GLU A 70 -1.75 15.78 3.65
CA GLU A 70 -0.70 14.78 3.47
C GLU A 70 -1.33 13.44 3.10
N VAL A 71 -0.69 12.70 2.20
CA VAL A 71 -1.07 11.34 1.82
C VAL A 71 0.08 10.39 2.17
N ILE A 72 -0.22 9.36 2.93
CA ILE A 72 0.71 8.29 3.30
C ILE A 72 0.15 6.98 2.76
N GLY A 73 0.84 6.38 1.80
CA GLY A 73 0.54 5.03 1.32
C GLY A 73 1.40 4.01 2.04
N ILE A 74 0.78 2.99 2.62
CA ILE A 74 1.50 1.86 3.22
C ILE A 74 1.04 0.53 2.63
N ASP A 75 1.99 -0.36 2.45
CA ASP A 75 1.75 -1.74 2.05
C ASP A 75 1.49 -2.60 3.31
N THR A 76 0.38 -3.33 3.28
CA THR A 76 -0.08 -4.19 4.37
C THR A 76 -0.21 -5.65 3.94
N ASN A 77 0.47 -6.05 2.86
CA ASN A 77 0.37 -7.37 2.21
C ASN A 77 0.82 -8.53 3.09
N PHE A 78 1.57 -8.28 4.16
CA PHE A 78 1.93 -9.28 5.16
C PHE A 78 0.70 -9.91 5.85
N GLN A 79 -0.46 -9.25 5.85
CA GLN A 79 -1.65 -9.69 6.58
C GLN A 79 -2.38 -10.89 5.93
N ALA A 80 -2.15 -11.17 4.65
CA ALA A 80 -2.81 -12.27 3.95
C ALA A 80 -1.86 -13.00 2.99
N LEU A 81 -0.81 -13.62 3.54
CA LEU A 81 0.17 -14.41 2.78
C LEU A 81 -0.48 -15.52 1.92
N GLY A 82 -1.53 -16.16 2.42
CA GLY A 82 -2.27 -17.19 1.67
C GLY A 82 -3.15 -16.64 0.54
N GLY A 83 -3.37 -15.33 0.51
CA GLY A 83 -4.14 -14.63 -0.52
C GLY A 83 -3.27 -13.92 -1.56
N LEU A 84 -1.93 -14.06 -1.49
CA LEU A 84 -1.04 -13.46 -2.47
C LEU A 84 -1.37 -13.94 -3.87
N GLY A 85 -1.32 -13.02 -4.81
CA GLY A 85 -1.27 -13.27 -6.24
C GLY A 85 -2.59 -13.41 -6.99
N GLY A 86 -3.71 -13.18 -6.31
CA GLY A 86 -4.99 -12.85 -6.93
C GLY A 86 -5.86 -13.97 -7.43
N ASP A 87 -5.35 -15.18 -7.35
CA ASP A 87 -6.14 -16.39 -7.46
C ASP A 87 -5.66 -17.44 -6.45
N TYR A 88 -6.14 -18.68 -6.61
CA TYR A 88 -5.78 -19.79 -5.73
C TYR A 88 -4.32 -20.26 -5.88
N GLY A 89 -3.64 -19.92 -6.98
CA GLY A 89 -2.27 -20.35 -7.31
C GLY A 89 -1.19 -19.29 -7.06
N GLY A 90 -1.57 -18.01 -7.02
CA GLY A 90 -0.68 -16.86 -6.86
C GLY A 90 0.41 -17.00 -5.80
N HIS A 91 -0.01 -17.33 -4.58
CA HIS A 91 0.90 -17.46 -3.44
C HIS A 91 1.87 -18.65 -3.62
N VAL A 92 1.43 -19.75 -4.25
CA VAL A 92 2.27 -20.91 -4.54
C VAL A 92 3.36 -20.52 -5.54
N GLN A 93 3.02 -19.78 -6.59
CA GLN A 93 4.00 -19.29 -7.56
C GLN A 93 5.01 -18.34 -6.92
N ALA A 94 4.53 -17.35 -6.17
CA ALA A 94 5.36 -16.43 -5.41
C ALA A 94 6.34 -17.19 -4.51
N PHE A 95 5.84 -18.08 -3.66
CA PHE A 95 6.70 -18.85 -2.75
C PHE A 95 7.72 -19.70 -3.49
N SER A 96 7.33 -20.39 -4.58
CA SER A 96 8.25 -21.24 -5.33
C SER A 96 9.40 -20.45 -5.99
N ARG A 97 9.14 -19.21 -6.42
CA ARG A 97 10.09 -18.37 -7.16
C ARG A 97 10.89 -17.43 -6.25
N CYS A 98 10.39 -17.17 -5.06
CA CYS A 98 10.98 -16.26 -4.08
C CYS A 98 11.78 -16.95 -2.97
N GLY A 99 12.11 -18.23 -3.12
CA GLY A 99 12.90 -18.97 -2.12
C GLY A 99 12.07 -19.56 -0.96
N GLY A 100 10.75 -19.48 -1.04
CA GLY A 100 9.81 -20.08 -0.08
C GLY A 100 8.88 -19.06 0.57
N ALA A 101 7.92 -19.55 1.36
CA ALA A 101 6.96 -18.71 2.07
C ALA A 101 7.62 -17.82 3.13
N GLY A 102 8.65 -18.33 3.84
CA GLY A 102 9.35 -17.57 4.88
C GLY A 102 10.09 -16.34 4.33
N GLU A 103 10.76 -16.47 3.19
CA GLU A 103 11.47 -15.33 2.55
C GLU A 103 10.50 -14.23 2.10
N VAL A 104 9.33 -14.63 1.57
CA VAL A 104 8.26 -13.70 1.19
C VAL A 104 7.65 -13.02 2.41
N GLU A 105 7.38 -13.78 3.47
CA GLU A 105 6.87 -13.26 4.74
C GLU A 105 7.87 -12.27 5.37
N ASP A 106 9.15 -12.59 5.39
CA ASP A 106 10.20 -11.73 5.94
C ASP A 106 10.28 -10.41 5.17
N PHE A 107 10.27 -10.47 3.84
CA PHE A 107 10.27 -9.27 3.00
C PHE A 107 9.02 -8.40 3.25
N LEU A 108 7.83 -8.99 3.19
CA LEU A 108 6.57 -8.26 3.42
C LEU A 108 6.49 -7.69 4.84
N SER A 109 7.02 -8.42 5.83
CA SER A 109 7.13 -7.95 7.21
C SER A 109 8.11 -6.78 7.35
N LEU A 110 9.18 -6.72 6.56
CA LEU A 110 10.08 -5.57 6.53
C LEU A 110 9.39 -4.36 5.87
N VAL A 111 8.69 -4.57 4.76
CA VAL A 111 7.91 -3.53 4.07
C VAL A 111 6.84 -2.95 5.00
N ALA A 112 6.10 -3.79 5.72
CA ALA A 112 5.07 -3.35 6.66
C ALA A 112 5.66 -2.53 7.83
N ARG A 113 6.79 -2.98 8.39
CA ARG A 113 7.53 -2.24 9.43
C ARG A 113 7.99 -0.88 8.92
N ALA A 114 8.58 -0.81 7.73
CA ALA A 114 8.99 0.44 7.11
C ALA A 114 7.81 1.38 6.85
N GLY A 115 6.65 0.84 6.48
CA GLY A 115 5.40 1.61 6.32
C GLY A 115 4.93 2.20 7.65
N MET A 116 4.97 1.42 8.74
CA MET A 116 4.63 1.92 10.06
C MET A 116 5.64 2.98 10.55
N ASP A 117 6.94 2.77 10.33
CA ASP A 117 7.97 3.75 10.65
C ASP A 117 7.75 5.07 9.90
N LEU A 118 7.36 5.01 8.62
CA LEU A 118 6.96 6.18 7.84
C LEU A 118 5.76 6.89 8.49
N VAL A 119 4.69 6.18 8.82
CA VAL A 119 3.49 6.73 9.49
C VAL A 119 3.88 7.47 10.78
N LEU A 120 4.71 6.85 11.64
CA LEU A 120 5.15 7.46 12.90
C LEU A 120 6.06 8.67 12.68
N ALA A 121 7.00 8.59 11.73
CA ALA A 121 7.88 9.70 11.39
C ALA A 121 7.07 10.91 10.88
N ARG A 122 6.08 10.66 10.03
CA ARG A 122 5.19 11.68 9.49
C ARG A 122 4.25 12.27 10.54
N ALA A 123 3.74 11.48 11.48
CA ALA A 123 2.99 12.00 12.62
C ALA A 123 3.81 13.03 13.43
N ARG A 124 5.08 12.72 13.68
CA ARG A 124 5.98 13.57 14.47
C ARG A 124 6.40 14.85 13.74
N ALA A 125 6.67 14.75 12.43
CA ALA A 125 7.29 15.83 11.65
C ALA A 125 6.31 16.64 10.80
N GLY A 126 5.18 16.05 10.40
CA GLY A 126 4.25 16.67 9.46
C GLY A 126 3.58 17.93 10.02
N THR A 127 3.09 18.78 9.12
CA THR A 127 2.38 20.02 9.47
C THR A 127 0.96 20.07 8.95
N ALA A 128 0.56 19.12 8.09
CA ALA A 128 -0.77 19.04 7.51
C ALA A 128 -1.87 18.93 8.57
N SER A 129 -3.01 19.58 8.36
CA SER A 129 -4.19 19.43 9.23
C SER A 129 -5.03 18.22 8.86
N THR A 130 -4.88 17.72 7.63
CA THR A 130 -5.58 16.54 7.13
C THR A 130 -4.55 15.53 6.63
N VAL A 131 -4.70 14.27 7.05
CA VAL A 131 -3.84 13.17 6.65
C VAL A 131 -4.69 12.05 6.09
N VAL A 132 -4.40 11.61 4.87
CA VAL A 132 -5.01 10.44 4.26
C VAL A 132 -4.02 9.29 4.34
N ILE A 133 -4.37 8.24 5.06
CA ILE A 133 -3.60 7.00 5.09
C ILE A 133 -4.28 6.00 4.17
N ILE A 134 -3.57 5.61 3.11
CA ILE A 134 -4.05 4.64 2.11
C ILE A 134 -3.37 3.30 2.39
N GLN A 135 -4.13 2.22 2.46
CA GLN A 135 -3.61 0.86 2.62
C GLN A 135 -4.56 -0.17 1.98
N HIS A 136 -4.20 -1.46 1.89
CA HIS A 136 -5.02 -2.41 1.11
C HIS A 136 -6.20 -3.02 1.89
N TYR A 137 -6.01 -3.48 3.12
CA TYR A 137 -6.96 -4.34 3.87
C TYR A 137 -7.89 -3.60 4.85
N PRO A 138 -9.19 -3.92 4.91
CA PRO A 138 -10.08 -3.42 5.95
C PRO A 138 -9.52 -3.63 7.37
N GLY A 139 -9.62 -2.61 8.22
CA GLY A 139 -9.18 -2.68 9.62
C GLY A 139 -7.68 -2.51 9.87
N ALA A 140 -6.84 -2.44 8.82
CA ALA A 140 -5.40 -2.29 8.95
C ALA A 140 -4.89 -0.84 9.02
N CYS A 141 -5.78 0.15 9.16
CA CYS A 141 -5.35 1.53 9.20
C CYS A 141 -4.69 1.89 10.54
N PRO A 142 -3.43 2.39 10.54
CA PRO A 142 -2.70 2.73 11.76
C PRO A 142 -3.07 4.11 12.32
N ARG A 143 -4.38 4.43 12.37
CA ARG A 143 -4.88 5.74 12.80
C ARG A 143 -4.51 6.03 14.26
N ALA A 144 -4.69 5.05 15.14
CA ALA A 144 -4.44 5.21 16.56
C ALA A 144 -2.95 5.49 16.83
N GLU A 145 -2.08 4.75 16.15
CA GLU A 145 -0.63 4.88 16.20
C GLU A 145 -0.19 6.26 15.68
N PHE A 146 -0.74 6.69 14.54
CA PHE A 146 -0.47 8.03 14.00
C PHE A 146 -0.87 9.12 14.99
N LEU A 147 -2.11 9.09 15.50
CA LEU A 147 -2.62 10.08 16.44
C LEU A 147 -1.84 10.08 17.76
N GLY A 148 -1.44 8.90 18.26
CA GLY A 148 -0.65 8.75 19.48
C GLY A 148 0.78 9.27 19.35
N ALA A 149 1.34 9.31 18.14
CA ALA A 149 2.68 9.82 17.86
C ALA A 149 2.71 11.33 17.57
N LEU A 150 1.56 12.00 17.51
CA LEU A 150 1.49 13.45 17.27
C LEU A 150 2.16 14.23 18.42
N PRO A 151 2.91 15.30 18.10
CA PRO A 151 3.43 16.20 19.12
C PRO A 151 2.27 16.89 19.87
N PRO A 152 2.42 17.25 21.16
CA PRO A 152 1.34 17.81 21.97
C PRO A 152 0.63 19.01 21.33
N ALA A 153 1.35 19.87 20.62
CA ALA A 153 0.80 21.03 19.94
C ALA A 153 -0.19 20.71 18.81
N ARG A 154 -0.17 19.48 18.27
CA ARG A 154 -1.02 19.00 17.16
C ARG A 154 -2.11 18.02 17.60
N GLN A 155 -2.05 17.50 18.82
CA GLN A 155 -3.07 16.57 19.34
C GLN A 155 -4.46 17.21 19.30
N GLY A 156 -5.45 16.46 18.78
CA GLY A 156 -6.83 16.95 18.59
C GLY A 156 -7.04 17.94 17.44
N LYS A 157 -5.98 18.31 16.69
CA LYS A 157 -6.06 19.27 15.57
C LYS A 157 -5.94 18.62 14.19
N VAL A 158 -5.48 17.37 14.12
CA VAL A 158 -5.27 16.64 12.87
C VAL A 158 -6.46 15.72 12.61
N HIS A 159 -6.99 15.76 11.39
CA HIS A 159 -8.01 14.85 10.90
C HIS A 159 -7.34 13.73 10.08
N VAL A 160 -7.62 12.47 10.43
CA VAL A 160 -7.04 11.30 9.76
C VAL A 160 -8.14 10.52 9.03
N VAL A 161 -8.06 10.52 7.71
CA VAL A 161 -8.89 9.71 6.82
C VAL A 161 -8.13 8.45 6.45
N CYS A 162 -8.75 7.29 6.63
CA CYS A 162 -8.24 6.02 6.16
C CYS A 162 -8.96 5.64 4.87
N ALA A 163 -8.21 5.33 3.83
CA ALA A 163 -8.76 4.79 2.59
C ALA A 163 -8.19 3.39 2.38
N TYR A 164 -9.05 2.42 2.06
CA TYR A 164 -8.62 1.05 1.83
C TYR A 164 -9.41 0.34 0.75
N GLY A 165 -8.92 -0.81 0.32
CA GLY A 165 -9.51 -1.62 -0.75
C GLY A 165 -9.84 -3.01 -0.25
N HIS A 166 -9.35 -4.01 -0.98
CA HIS A 166 -9.59 -5.45 -0.81
C HIS A 166 -11.03 -5.87 -1.10
N ASP A 167 -12.01 -5.26 -0.44
CA ASP A 167 -13.42 -5.50 -0.75
C ASP A 167 -13.81 -4.73 -2.02
N HIS A 168 -14.39 -5.42 -3.00
CA HIS A 168 -14.77 -4.83 -4.31
C HIS A 168 -16.07 -4.01 -4.23
N ALA A 169 -16.14 -3.09 -3.28
CA ALA A 169 -17.24 -2.17 -3.07
C ALA A 169 -16.72 -0.75 -2.84
N GLN A 170 -17.63 0.22 -2.94
CA GLN A 170 -17.38 1.62 -2.57
C GLN A 170 -18.32 2.02 -1.44
N SER A 171 -17.80 2.45 -0.30
CA SER A 171 -18.64 2.89 0.81
C SER A 171 -17.91 3.80 1.80
N CYS A 172 -18.70 4.53 2.59
CA CYS A 172 -18.22 5.12 3.82
C CYS A 172 -18.39 4.09 4.95
N ALA A 173 -17.30 3.44 5.33
CA ALA A 173 -17.29 2.36 6.32
C ALA A 173 -17.26 2.88 7.77
N GLY A 174 -16.81 4.13 7.96
CA GLY A 174 -16.67 4.75 9.27
C GLY A 174 -16.78 6.27 9.20
N ARG A 175 -17.32 6.86 10.27
CA ARG A 175 -17.47 8.30 10.41
C ARG A 175 -16.80 8.80 11.68
N ASP A 176 -16.27 10.02 11.62
CA ASP A 176 -15.72 10.70 12.78
C ASP A 176 -16.81 11.27 13.70
N ALA A 177 -16.40 11.89 14.81
CA ALA A 177 -17.30 12.51 15.78
C ALA A 177 -18.14 13.67 15.20
N ARG A 178 -17.79 14.20 14.01
CA ARG A 178 -18.53 15.25 13.29
C ARG A 178 -19.45 14.66 12.22
N GLY A 179 -19.53 13.33 12.12
CA GLY A 179 -20.29 12.63 11.10
C GLY A 179 -19.65 12.65 9.71
N GLN A 180 -18.40 13.11 9.57
CA GLN A 180 -17.67 13.11 8.30
C GLN A 180 -17.12 11.72 8.04
N CYS A 181 -17.00 11.32 6.76
CA CYS A 181 -16.46 10.01 6.44
C CYS A 181 -14.96 9.96 6.78
N SER A 182 -14.58 9.09 7.71
CA SER A 182 -13.20 8.90 8.16
C SER A 182 -12.59 7.62 7.60
N ASP A 183 -13.41 6.64 7.24
CA ASP A 183 -12.97 5.34 6.74
C ASP A 183 -13.67 5.07 5.42
N ILE A 184 -12.89 5.07 4.34
CA ILE A 184 -13.36 5.00 2.97
C ILE A 184 -12.97 3.62 2.43
N LEU A 185 -13.97 2.79 2.15
CA LEU A 185 -13.78 1.61 1.32
C LEU A 185 -13.82 2.05 -0.15
N SER A 186 -12.71 1.80 -0.83
CA SER A 186 -12.39 2.29 -2.17
C SER A 186 -12.04 1.17 -3.18
N GLY A 187 -12.35 -0.10 -2.85
CA GLY A 187 -11.95 -1.27 -3.65
C GLY A 187 -12.81 -1.55 -4.90
N GLY A 188 -13.92 -0.83 -5.10
CA GLY A 188 -14.77 -0.95 -6.29
C GLY A 188 -14.18 -0.36 -7.59
N GLY A 189 -12.87 -0.14 -7.65
CA GLY A 189 -12.18 0.48 -8.80
C GLY A 189 -11.95 -0.42 -10.01
N GLY A 190 -12.33 -1.70 -9.95
CA GLY A 190 -12.19 -2.65 -11.06
C GLY A 190 -10.76 -3.15 -11.30
N GLY A 191 -9.92 -3.18 -10.26
CA GLY A 191 -8.54 -3.69 -10.32
C GLY A 191 -8.44 -5.22 -10.24
N CYS A 192 -9.39 -5.86 -9.57
CA CYS A 192 -9.49 -7.31 -9.46
C CYS A 192 -10.52 -7.84 -10.45
N CYS A 193 -10.15 -8.93 -11.13
CA CYS A 193 -10.91 -9.58 -12.20
C CYS A 193 -11.12 -8.65 -13.39
N ALA A 194 -10.46 -8.94 -14.52
CA ALA A 194 -10.68 -8.23 -15.77
C ALA A 194 -12.19 -8.01 -16.00
N PRO A 195 -12.65 -6.83 -16.47
CA PRO A 195 -13.94 -6.81 -17.14
C PRO A 195 -13.81 -7.86 -18.25
N SER A 196 -14.70 -8.85 -18.23
CA SER A 196 -14.86 -9.77 -19.34
C SER A 196 -14.88 -8.95 -20.62
N ILE A 197 -13.86 -9.14 -21.46
CA ILE A 197 -13.87 -8.63 -22.83
C ILE A 197 -14.90 -9.43 -23.62
#